data_AF-A0A4Y7QKE4-F1
#
_entry.id   AF-A0A4Y7QKE4-F1
#
_cell.length_a   1.000
_cell.length_b   1.000
_cell.length_c   1.000
_cell.angle_alpha   90.00
_cell.angle_beta   90.00
_cell.angle_gamma   90.00
#
_symmetry.space_group_name_H-M   'P 1'
#
loop_
_entity.id
_entity.type
_entity.pdbx_description
1 polymer ?
#
loop_
_entity_poly.entity_id
_entity_poly.type
_entity_poly.pdbx_seq_one_letter_code
_entity_poly.pdbx_strand_id
1 'polypeptide(L)'
;MIASGWKTTTAHPCVVGIAKTEFQQTQTAGLEEPGSKIWLSYLELADKYDRDLVHNWRDDMDSLLIFAALFSASVTAFVIESYSYLVQDPGEVAVTVLLHISQQLANGTHSAAARPSFQPASKDVAVNVFWFLSLAFSLTCALAAVLVKQWARQYLRFPRTFSSTSERARARQYIFENMQWWKMDVIVEGIPALLHVSLILFFIGLLLFLRYISVTLATFILCFSAIGGAIYMLLTTAPLVFPGCPYKTPLS
;
A
#
# COMPACT_ATOMS: atom_id res chain seq x y z
N MET A 1 27.99 26.65 26.70
CA MET A 1 29.14 27.00 25.81
C MET A 1 29.45 25.76 25.00
N ILE A 2 29.41 25.65 23.68
CA ILE A 2 29.34 26.60 22.55
C ILE A 2 28.66 25.88 21.37
N ALA A 3 28.00 26.67 20.51
CA ALA A 3 27.26 26.28 19.32
C ALA A 3 28.11 26.21 18.04
N SER A 4 27.52 25.54 17.03
CA SER A 4 27.56 25.85 15.58
C SER A 4 28.79 25.51 14.73
N GLY A 5 28.52 25.02 13.51
CA GLY A 5 29.50 24.98 12.43
C GLY A 5 29.16 24.07 11.25
N TRP A 6 28.04 24.31 10.56
CA TRP A 6 27.85 23.81 9.19
C TRP A 6 28.92 24.44 8.29
N LYS A 7 29.85 23.66 7.73
CA LYS A 7 30.74 24.14 6.67
C LYS A 7 30.21 23.68 5.31
N THR A 8 29.57 24.63 4.63
CA THR A 8 29.33 24.66 3.19
C THR A 8 30.63 24.43 2.42
N THR A 9 30.72 23.32 1.68
CA THR A 9 31.76 23.13 0.67
C THR A 9 31.49 24.08 -0.50
N THR A 10 32.14 25.24 -0.48
CA THR A 10 32.19 26.15 -1.62
C THR A 10 32.99 25.50 -2.74
N ALA A 11 32.30 24.97 -3.76
CA ALA A 11 32.95 24.56 -4.99
C ALA A 11 33.63 25.78 -5.62
N HIS A 12 34.94 25.68 -5.88
CA HIS A 12 35.71 26.76 -6.52
C HIS A 12 35.10 27.09 -7.90
N PRO A 13 34.96 28.38 -8.26
CA PRO A 13 34.33 28.81 -9.53
C PRO A 13 35.03 28.25 -10.77
N CYS A 14 36.31 27.89 -10.67
CA CYS A 14 37.08 27.23 -11.73
C CYS A 14 36.58 25.80 -12.00
N VAL A 15 36.28 25.02 -10.97
CA VAL A 15 35.83 23.62 -11.11
C VAL A 15 34.38 23.55 -11.61
N VAL A 16 33.53 24.47 -11.15
CA VAL A 16 32.17 24.64 -11.69
C VAL A 16 32.20 25.09 -13.15
N GLY A 17 33.16 25.96 -13.50
CA GLY A 17 33.45 26.36 -14.88
C GLY A 17 33.81 25.15 -15.73
N ILE A 18 34.83 24.38 -15.36
CA ILE A 18 35.33 23.21 -16.12
C ILE A 18 34.25 22.13 -16.28
N ALA A 19 33.49 21.81 -15.23
CA ALA A 19 32.39 20.84 -15.33
C ALA A 19 31.27 21.32 -16.26
N LYS A 20 31.00 22.63 -16.30
CA LYS A 20 30.03 23.23 -17.22
C LYS A 20 30.54 23.25 -18.66
N THR A 21 31.84 23.51 -18.87
CA THR A 21 32.47 23.43 -20.19
C THR A 21 32.51 21.99 -20.70
N GLU A 22 32.85 20.99 -19.88
CA GLU A 22 32.83 19.57 -20.27
C GLU A 22 31.41 19.07 -20.55
N PHE A 23 30.41 19.50 -19.77
CA PHE A 23 29.00 19.22 -20.06
C PHE A 23 28.56 19.83 -21.39
N GLN A 24 28.90 21.10 -21.63
CA GLN A 24 28.58 21.77 -22.90
C GLN A 24 29.32 21.13 -24.08
N GLN A 25 30.56 20.71 -23.90
CA GLN A 25 31.41 20.13 -24.95
C GLN A 25 30.98 18.70 -25.33
N THR A 26 30.54 17.90 -24.35
CA THR A 26 29.90 16.59 -24.57
C THR A 26 28.55 16.76 -25.28
N GLN A 27 27.81 17.80 -24.93
CA GLN A 27 26.51 18.13 -25.54
C GLN A 27 26.66 18.66 -26.97
N THR A 28 27.74 19.39 -27.30
CA THR A 28 28.05 19.82 -28.67
C THR A 28 28.61 18.70 -29.54
N ALA A 29 29.37 17.75 -28.98
CA ALA A 29 29.87 16.59 -29.72
C ALA A 29 28.74 15.64 -30.18
N GLY A 30 27.69 15.48 -29.36
CA GLY A 30 26.49 14.72 -29.75
C GLY A 30 25.60 15.41 -30.79
N LEU A 31 25.78 16.72 -31.03
CA LEU A 31 25.00 17.50 -32.00
C LEU A 31 25.51 17.37 -33.44
N GLU A 32 26.72 16.85 -33.66
CA GLU A 32 27.31 16.70 -35.01
C GLU A 32 26.86 15.44 -35.76
N GLU A 33 26.17 14.49 -35.10
CA GLU A 33 25.60 13.33 -35.79
C GLU A 33 24.41 13.72 -36.69
N PRO A 34 24.37 13.28 -37.97
CA PRO A 34 23.21 13.47 -38.84
C PRO A 34 21.99 12.78 -38.22
N GLY A 35 21.07 13.56 -37.64
CA GLY A 35 19.87 13.07 -36.95
C GLY A 35 19.78 13.43 -35.46
N SER A 36 20.86 13.95 -34.86
CA SER A 36 20.91 14.39 -33.45
C SER A 36 19.80 15.36 -33.07
N LYS A 37 19.49 16.33 -33.94
CA LYS A 37 18.42 17.32 -33.75
C LYS A 37 17.04 16.67 -33.63
N ILE A 38 16.76 15.64 -34.43
CA ILE A 38 15.47 14.92 -34.40
C ILE A 38 15.35 14.11 -33.10
N TRP A 39 16.43 13.41 -32.73
CA TRP A 39 16.48 12.65 -31.47
C TRP A 39 16.37 13.56 -30.23
N LEU A 40 16.91 14.77 -30.31
CA LEU A 40 16.85 15.73 -29.22
C LEU A 40 15.43 16.26 -29.00
N SER A 41 14.72 16.63 -30.07
CA SER A 41 13.29 17.00 -29.99
C SER A 41 12.40 15.83 -29.53
N TYR A 42 12.68 14.60 -29.98
CA TYR A 42 11.98 13.41 -29.50
C TYR A 42 12.21 13.19 -28.00
N LEU A 43 13.47 13.25 -27.55
CA LEU A 43 13.82 13.05 -26.14
C LEU A 43 13.23 14.12 -25.22
N GLU A 44 13.13 15.37 -25.69
CA GLU A 44 12.49 16.44 -24.91
C GLU A 44 11.00 16.17 -24.69
N LEU A 45 10.27 15.79 -25.75
CA LEU A 45 8.85 15.47 -25.65
C LEU A 45 8.63 14.18 -24.82
N ALA A 46 9.47 13.18 -25.03
CA ALA A 46 9.46 11.92 -24.30
C ALA A 46 9.76 12.10 -22.80
N ASP A 47 10.79 12.88 -22.43
CA ASP A 47 11.16 13.14 -21.04
C ASP A 47 10.05 13.91 -20.31
N LYS A 48 9.32 14.79 -21.01
CA LYS A 48 8.14 15.46 -20.45
C LYS A 48 7.03 14.45 -20.14
N TYR A 49 6.64 13.63 -21.11
CA TYR A 49 5.61 12.59 -20.93
C TYR A 49 6.00 11.59 -19.82
N ASP A 50 7.24 11.11 -19.84
CA ASP A 50 7.77 10.15 -18.86
C ASP A 50 7.76 10.73 -17.43
N ARG A 51 8.10 12.01 -17.29
CA ARG A 51 8.05 12.69 -15.99
C ARG A 51 6.62 12.84 -15.48
N ASP A 52 5.69 13.24 -16.35
CA ASP A 52 4.28 13.40 -15.98
C ASP A 52 3.69 12.06 -15.54
N LEU A 53 3.97 10.98 -16.29
CA LEU A 53 3.54 9.62 -15.95
C LEU A 53 4.11 9.14 -14.59
N VAL A 54 5.43 9.26 -14.42
CA VAL A 54 6.10 8.86 -13.17
C VAL A 54 5.67 9.70 -11.98
N HIS A 55 5.38 10.99 -12.19
CA HIS A 55 4.86 11.87 -11.16
C HIS A 55 3.49 11.38 -10.67
N ASN A 56 2.56 11.12 -11.60
CA ASN A 56 1.23 10.61 -11.27
C ASN A 56 1.30 9.28 -10.52
N TRP A 57 2.07 8.31 -11.03
CA TRP A 57 2.25 7.03 -10.33
C TRP A 57 2.83 7.20 -8.93
N ARG A 58 3.80 8.09 -8.76
CA ARG A 58 4.42 8.31 -7.45
C ARG A 58 3.42 8.92 -6.46
N ASP A 59 2.61 9.88 -6.89
CA ASP A 59 1.62 10.55 -6.07
C ASP A 59 0.48 9.59 -5.67
N ASP A 60 0.03 8.74 -6.60
CA ASP A 60 -0.93 7.67 -6.34
C ASP A 60 -0.36 6.67 -5.31
N MET A 61 0.88 6.21 -5.50
CA MET A 61 1.53 5.30 -4.58
C MET A 61 1.74 5.93 -3.19
N ASP A 62 2.05 7.23 -3.10
CA ASP A 62 2.18 7.95 -1.83
C ASP A 62 0.85 8.00 -1.07
N SER A 63 -0.25 8.27 -1.79
CA SER A 63 -1.60 8.24 -1.21
C SER A 63 -1.97 6.84 -0.70
N LEU A 64 -1.68 5.80 -1.49
CA LEU A 64 -1.90 4.40 -1.10
C LEU A 64 -1.07 3.99 0.13
N LEU A 65 0.18 4.45 0.24
CA LEU A 65 1.04 4.16 1.39
C LEU A 65 0.50 4.77 2.69
N ILE A 66 0.05 6.02 2.63
CA ILE A 66 -0.56 6.69 3.80
C ILE A 66 -1.81 5.93 4.22
N PHE A 67 -2.68 5.57 3.27
CA PHE A 67 -3.89 4.82 3.56
C PHE A 67 -3.57 3.44 4.14
N ALA A 68 -2.65 2.68 3.53
CA ALA A 68 -2.25 1.37 4.01
C ALA A 68 -1.66 1.42 5.42
N ALA A 69 -0.86 2.45 5.75
CA ALA A 69 -0.30 2.63 7.09
C ALA A 69 -1.40 2.92 8.14
N LEU A 70 -2.31 3.87 7.86
CA LEU A 70 -3.42 4.21 8.75
C LEU A 70 -4.38 3.03 8.93
N PHE A 71 -4.70 2.36 7.83
CA PHE A 71 -5.55 1.17 7.86
C PHE A 71 -4.90 0.05 8.68
N SER A 72 -3.62 -0.27 8.44
CA SER A 72 -2.91 -1.30 9.21
C SER A 72 -2.86 -0.97 10.70
N ALA A 73 -2.66 0.30 11.07
CA ALA A 73 -2.71 0.73 12.47
C ALA A 73 -4.10 0.50 13.08
N SER A 74 -5.17 0.85 12.36
CA SER A 74 -6.54 0.63 12.83
C SER A 74 -6.86 -0.87 12.98
N VAL A 75 -6.51 -1.71 12.00
CA VAL A 75 -6.72 -3.17 12.06
C VAL A 75 -5.92 -3.78 13.20
N THR A 76 -4.69 -3.30 13.45
CA THR A 76 -3.85 -3.80 14.54
C THR A 76 -4.52 -3.62 15.91
N ALA A 77 -5.22 -2.50 16.14
CA ALA A 77 -5.97 -2.30 17.39
C ALA A 77 -7.07 -3.35 17.57
N PHE A 78 -7.81 -3.67 16.50
CA PHE A 78 -8.81 -4.73 16.53
C PHE A 78 -8.16 -6.10 16.73
N VAL A 79 -7.08 -6.42 16.02
CA VAL A 79 -6.34 -7.69 16.19
C VAL A 79 -5.89 -7.90 17.63
N ILE A 80 -5.40 -6.86 18.31
CA ILE A 80 -5.01 -6.94 19.73
C ILE A 80 -6.24 -7.27 20.59
N GLU A 81 -7.38 -6.66 20.31
CA GLU A 81 -8.62 -6.92 21.03
C GLU A 81 -9.15 -8.35 20.77
N SER A 82 -9.19 -8.83 19.52
CA SER A 82 -9.66 -10.20 19.22
C SER A 82 -8.71 -11.29 19.71
N TYR A 83 -7.41 -10.99 19.79
CA TYR A 83 -6.43 -11.95 20.28
C TYR A 83 -6.74 -12.38 21.70
N SER A 84 -7.28 -11.48 22.53
CA SER A 84 -7.71 -11.79 23.89
C SER A 84 -8.81 -12.86 23.95
N TYR A 85 -9.63 -13.00 22.91
CA TYR A 85 -10.66 -14.06 22.84
C TYR A 85 -10.11 -15.43 22.40
N LEU A 86 -8.90 -15.46 21.83
CA LEU A 86 -8.20 -16.71 21.47
C LEU A 86 -7.34 -17.25 22.61
N VAL A 87 -7.17 -16.48 23.69
CA VAL A 87 -6.42 -16.88 24.87
C VAL A 87 -7.40 -17.09 26.01
N GLN A 88 -7.20 -18.15 26.79
CA GLN A 88 -8.02 -18.43 27.95
C GLN A 88 -7.83 -17.33 29.00
N ASP A 89 -8.91 -16.62 29.38
CA ASP A 89 -8.84 -15.58 30.40
C ASP A 89 -8.48 -16.20 31.77
N PRO A 90 -7.34 -15.83 32.37
CA PRO A 90 -6.98 -16.32 33.70
C PRO A 90 -8.01 -15.90 34.76
N GLY A 91 -8.72 -14.79 34.56
CA GLY A 91 -9.82 -14.34 35.42
C GLY A 91 -10.98 -15.31 35.42
N GLU A 92 -11.51 -15.64 34.24
CA GLU A 92 -12.61 -16.60 34.08
C GLU A 92 -12.23 -18.01 34.60
N VAL A 93 -10.99 -18.45 34.37
CA VAL A 93 -10.50 -19.73 34.93
C VAL A 93 -10.47 -19.68 36.45
N ALA A 94 -9.96 -18.59 37.05
CA ALA A 94 -9.92 -18.43 38.50
C ALA A 94 -11.34 -18.43 39.10
N VAL A 95 -12.30 -17.73 38.48
CA VAL A 95 -13.71 -17.71 38.90
C VAL A 95 -14.32 -19.11 38.80
N THR A 96 -14.08 -19.82 37.69
CA THR A 96 -14.60 -21.18 37.48
C THR A 96 -14.04 -22.15 38.51
N VAL A 97 -12.74 -22.06 38.80
CA VAL A 97 -12.10 -22.86 39.85
C VAL A 97 -12.63 -22.50 41.24
N LEU A 98 -12.83 -21.21 41.55
CA LEU A 98 -13.42 -20.77 42.83
C LEU A 98 -14.85 -21.30 43.01
N LEU A 99 -15.66 -21.21 41.96
CA LEU A 99 -17.03 -21.75 41.95
C LEU A 99 -17.02 -23.26 42.17
N HIS A 100 -16.09 -23.97 41.52
CA HIS A 100 -15.94 -25.40 41.69
C HIS A 100 -15.53 -25.77 43.13
N ILE A 101 -14.57 -25.05 43.72
CA ILE A 101 -14.15 -25.23 45.12
C ILE A 101 -15.31 -24.93 46.08
N SER A 102 -16.07 -23.85 45.84
CA SER A 102 -17.26 -23.50 46.63
C SER A 102 -18.32 -24.61 46.60
N GLN A 103 -18.58 -25.18 45.42
CA GLN A 103 -19.49 -26.30 45.24
C GLN A 103 -18.98 -27.58 45.92
N GLN A 104 -17.69 -27.88 45.83
CA GLN A 104 -17.09 -29.03 46.53
C GLN A 104 -17.22 -28.89 48.04
N LEU A 105 -17.00 -27.69 48.58
CA LEU A 105 -17.13 -27.42 50.01
C LEU A 105 -18.58 -27.50 50.48
N ALA A 106 -19.54 -27.09 49.64
CA ALA A 106 -20.97 -27.18 49.93
C ALA A 106 -21.53 -28.61 49.82
N ASN A 107 -21.04 -29.43 48.88
CA ASN A 107 -21.56 -30.78 48.60
C ASN A 107 -20.76 -31.91 49.27
N GLY A 108 -19.63 -31.61 49.93
CA GLY A 108 -18.78 -32.59 50.63
C GLY A 108 -18.07 -33.59 49.71
N THR A 109 -18.10 -33.38 48.39
CA THR A 109 -17.47 -34.26 47.39
C THR A 109 -16.05 -33.78 47.07
N HIS A 110 -15.04 -34.60 47.37
CA HIS A 110 -13.63 -34.34 47.05
C HIS A 110 -13.26 -34.91 45.67
N SER A 111 -13.72 -34.28 44.60
CA SER A 111 -13.25 -34.59 43.24
C SER A 111 -12.03 -33.75 42.90
N ALA A 112 -11.02 -34.32 42.23
CA ALA A 112 -9.86 -33.54 41.79
C ALA A 112 -10.30 -32.50 40.73
N ALA A 113 -9.99 -31.22 40.98
CA ALA A 113 -10.30 -30.16 40.03
C ALA A 113 -9.47 -30.34 38.75
N ALA A 114 -10.13 -30.68 37.64
CA ALA A 114 -9.50 -30.73 36.32
C ALA A 114 -9.46 -29.31 35.73
N ARG A 115 -8.35 -28.93 35.09
CA ARG A 115 -8.28 -27.67 34.35
C ARG A 115 -9.29 -27.73 33.19
N PRO A 116 -10.16 -26.72 33.01
CA PRO A 116 -11.06 -26.68 31.88
C PRO A 116 -10.23 -26.62 30.59
N SER A 117 -10.47 -27.56 29.67
CA SER A 117 -9.82 -27.57 28.36
C SER A 117 -10.37 -26.40 27.53
N PHE A 118 -9.52 -25.43 27.23
CA PHE A 118 -9.90 -24.31 26.37
C PHE A 118 -9.82 -24.71 24.91
N GLN A 119 -10.94 -24.58 24.21
CA GLN A 119 -11.00 -24.64 22.75
C GLN A 119 -11.66 -23.34 22.27
N PRO A 120 -10.93 -22.49 21.53
CA PRO A 120 -11.51 -21.26 21.00
C PRO A 120 -12.63 -21.61 20.02
N ALA A 121 -13.73 -20.85 20.05
CA ALA A 121 -14.85 -21.11 19.18
C ALA A 121 -14.42 -20.87 17.71
N SER A 122 -14.88 -21.72 16.78
CA SER A 122 -14.49 -21.64 15.37
C SER A 122 -14.77 -20.26 14.73
N LYS A 123 -15.78 -19.56 15.25
CA LYS A 123 -16.14 -18.18 14.87
C LYS A 123 -15.06 -17.16 15.26
N ASP A 124 -14.41 -17.31 16.41
CA ASP A 124 -13.40 -16.37 16.92
C ASP A 124 -12.10 -16.55 16.14
N VAL A 125 -11.78 -17.80 15.78
CA VAL A 125 -10.69 -18.13 14.85
C VAL A 125 -10.96 -17.51 13.48
N ALA A 126 -12.18 -17.63 12.95
CA ALA A 126 -12.52 -17.05 11.64
C ALA A 126 -12.35 -15.53 11.61
N VAL A 127 -12.83 -14.80 12.62
CA VAL A 127 -12.67 -13.33 12.72
C VAL A 127 -11.19 -12.94 12.71
N ASN A 128 -10.38 -13.61 13.53
CA ASN A 128 -8.94 -13.34 13.59
C ASN A 128 -8.27 -13.60 12.23
N VAL A 129 -8.61 -14.71 11.55
CA VAL A 129 -8.11 -15.01 10.21
C VAL A 129 -8.44 -13.88 9.22
N PHE A 130 -9.68 -13.38 9.20
CA PHE A 130 -10.05 -12.26 8.34
C PHE A 130 -9.25 -10.99 8.63
N TRP A 131 -9.02 -10.66 9.91
CA TRP A 131 -8.22 -9.49 10.28
C TRP A 131 -6.74 -9.65 9.94
N PHE A 132 -6.12 -10.79 10.21
CA PHE A 132 -4.74 -11.07 9.80
C PHE A 132 -4.58 -11.04 8.28
N LEU A 133 -5.53 -11.61 7.52
CA LEU A 133 -5.50 -11.53 6.06
C LEU A 133 -5.63 -10.08 5.58
N SER A 134 -6.56 -9.29 6.14
CA SER A 134 -6.69 -7.88 5.77
C SER A 134 -5.39 -7.11 6.02
N LEU A 135 -4.76 -7.32 7.18
CA LEU A 135 -3.48 -6.69 7.51
C LEU A 135 -2.37 -7.12 6.53
N ALA A 136 -2.30 -8.42 6.21
CA ALA A 136 -1.33 -8.94 5.25
C ALA A 136 -1.51 -8.32 3.85
N PHE A 137 -2.74 -8.27 3.32
CA PHE A 137 -3.01 -7.64 2.03
C PHE A 137 -2.66 -6.13 2.01
N SER A 138 -2.96 -5.42 3.09
CA SER A 138 -2.57 -4.00 3.26
C SER A 138 -1.05 -3.81 3.24
N LEU A 139 -0.30 -4.67 3.95
CA LEU A 139 1.17 -4.65 3.92
C LEU A 139 1.73 -5.00 2.54
N THR A 140 1.16 -6.00 1.86
CA THR A 140 1.54 -6.34 0.48
C THR A 140 1.29 -5.18 -0.47
N CYS A 141 0.16 -4.49 -0.34
CA CYS A 141 -0.14 -3.26 -1.08
C CYS A 141 0.92 -2.19 -0.82
N ALA A 142 1.30 -1.95 0.44
CA ALA A 142 2.34 -0.99 0.79
C ALA A 142 3.70 -1.37 0.19
N LEU A 143 4.10 -2.64 0.27
CA LEU A 143 5.34 -3.12 -0.32
C LEU A 143 5.35 -2.94 -1.85
N ALA A 144 4.25 -3.30 -2.52
CA ALA A 144 4.10 -3.12 -3.95
C ALA A 144 4.18 -1.63 -4.36
N ALA A 145 3.55 -0.74 -3.59
CA ALA A 145 3.63 0.70 -3.81
C ALA A 145 5.07 1.23 -3.71
N VAL A 146 5.86 0.76 -2.72
CA VAL A 146 7.28 1.12 -2.61
C VAL A 146 8.08 0.61 -3.82
N LEU A 147 7.82 -0.62 -4.29
CA LEU A 147 8.51 -1.19 -5.46
C LEU A 147 8.20 -0.38 -6.73
N VAL A 148 6.94 -0.03 -6.98
CA VAL A 148 6.56 0.82 -8.11
C VAL A 148 7.28 2.17 -8.04
N LYS A 149 7.36 2.80 -6.87
CA LYS A 149 8.14 4.04 -6.70
C LYS A 149 9.62 3.84 -7.01
N GLN A 150 10.21 2.69 -6.66
CA GLN A 150 11.60 2.38 -6.99
C GLN A 150 11.80 2.22 -8.49
N TRP A 151 10.93 1.45 -9.15
CA TRP A 151 10.96 1.22 -10.59
C TRP A 151 10.74 2.52 -11.38
N ALA A 152 9.79 3.35 -10.97
CA ALA A 152 9.51 4.64 -11.59
C ALA A 152 10.72 5.60 -11.51
N ARG A 153 11.46 5.59 -10.39
CA ARG A 153 12.72 6.34 -10.27
C ARG A 153 13.81 5.78 -11.18
N GLN A 154 13.91 4.46 -11.30
CA GLN A 154 14.90 3.82 -12.16
C GLN A 154 14.61 4.08 -13.64
N TYR A 155 13.34 4.08 -14.04
CA TYR A 155 12.86 4.39 -15.38
C TYR A 155 13.37 5.77 -15.85
N LEU A 156 13.28 6.81 -15.02
CA LEU A 156 13.80 8.15 -15.37
C LEU A 156 15.32 8.26 -15.33
N ARG A 157 16.01 7.42 -14.55
CA ARG A 157 17.47 7.50 -14.39
C ARG A 157 18.22 6.76 -15.49
N PHE A 158 17.74 5.59 -15.90
CA PHE A 158 18.48 4.72 -16.82
C PHE A 158 18.83 5.37 -18.17
N PRO A 159 17.90 6.06 -18.87
CA PRO A 159 18.23 6.72 -20.14
C PRO A 159 19.12 7.95 -19.97
N ARG A 160 19.34 8.45 -18.74
CA ARG A 160 20.22 9.62 -18.49
C ARG A 160 21.68 9.22 -18.23
N THR A 161 21.96 7.93 -18.09
CA THR A 161 23.32 7.42 -17.89
C THR A 161 24.16 7.45 -19.16
N PHE A 162 23.53 7.44 -20.35
CA PHE A 162 24.23 7.49 -21.64
C PHE A 162 24.55 8.94 -22.03
N SER A 163 25.73 9.17 -22.59
CA SER A 163 26.18 10.51 -23.03
C SER A 163 25.69 10.87 -24.43
N SER A 164 25.58 9.90 -25.35
CA SER A 164 25.10 10.12 -26.72
C SER A 164 23.58 10.26 -26.80
N THR A 165 23.09 11.28 -27.49
CA THR A 165 21.64 11.55 -27.68
C THR A 165 20.91 10.39 -28.36
N SER A 166 21.54 9.74 -29.34
CA SER A 166 20.98 8.59 -30.04
C SER A 166 20.86 7.36 -29.13
N GLU A 167 21.90 7.08 -28.32
CA GLU A 167 21.89 5.96 -27.37
C GLU A 167 20.86 6.15 -26.26
N ARG A 168 20.72 7.37 -25.74
CA ARG A 168 19.68 7.72 -24.76
C ARG A 168 18.28 7.46 -25.29
N ALA A 169 18.00 7.84 -26.54
CA ALA A 169 16.71 7.61 -27.18
C ALA A 169 16.41 6.12 -27.33
N ARG A 170 17.39 5.32 -27.77
CA ARG A 170 17.26 3.85 -27.91
C ARG A 170 17.07 3.17 -26.55
N ALA A 171 17.83 3.58 -25.54
CA ALA A 171 17.73 3.05 -24.19
C ALA A 171 16.35 3.31 -23.57
N ARG A 172 15.80 4.53 -23.76
CA ARG A 172 14.44 4.89 -23.33
C ARG A 172 13.39 4.05 -24.03
N GLN A 173 13.47 3.94 -25.36
CA GLN A 173 12.53 3.14 -26.15
C GLN A 173 12.56 1.66 -25.73
N TYR A 174 13.74 1.09 -25.51
CA TYR A 174 13.89 -0.28 -25.03
C TYR A 174 13.20 -0.50 -23.67
N ILE A 175 13.39 0.40 -22.70
CA ILE A 175 12.71 0.26 -21.40
C ILE A 175 11.20 0.47 -21.54
N PHE A 176 10.76 1.42 -22.36
CA PHE A 176 9.34 1.66 -22.59
C PHE A 176 8.64 0.44 -23.21
N GLU A 177 9.25 -0.20 -24.21
CA GLU A 177 8.75 -1.43 -24.82
C GLU A 177 8.72 -2.59 -23.80
N ASN A 178 9.76 -2.72 -22.99
CA ASN A 178 9.77 -3.71 -21.90
C ASN A 178 8.69 -3.42 -20.87
N MET A 179 8.46 -2.17 -20.48
CA MET A 179 7.41 -1.78 -19.55
C MET A 179 6.01 -2.19 -20.05
N GLN A 180 5.75 -2.01 -21.35
CA GLN A 180 4.51 -2.45 -21.99
C GLN A 180 4.41 -3.98 -22.07
N TRP A 181 5.52 -4.66 -22.36
CA TRP A 181 5.58 -6.13 -22.44
C TRP A 181 5.33 -6.78 -21.07
N TRP A 182 5.92 -6.23 -20.00
CA TRP A 182 5.71 -6.64 -18.62
C TRP A 182 4.39 -6.14 -18.01
N LYS A 183 3.58 -5.40 -18.77
CA LYS A 183 2.26 -4.89 -18.35
C LYS A 183 2.31 -4.17 -17.00
N MET A 184 3.30 -3.29 -16.83
CA MET A 184 3.45 -2.51 -15.60
C MET A 184 2.19 -1.71 -15.24
N ASP A 185 1.45 -1.23 -16.24
CA ASP A 185 0.16 -0.56 -16.03
C ASP A 185 -0.83 -1.45 -15.24
N VAL A 186 -0.92 -2.74 -15.57
CA VAL A 186 -1.78 -3.70 -14.86
C VAL A 186 -1.33 -3.91 -13.41
N ILE A 187 -0.02 -3.90 -13.17
CA ILE A 187 0.53 -4.00 -11.81
C ILE A 187 0.17 -2.75 -11.01
N VAL A 188 0.36 -1.56 -11.58
CA VAL A 188 0.07 -0.27 -10.93
C VAL A 188 -1.42 -0.15 -10.63
N GLU A 189 -2.30 -0.55 -11.55
CA GLU A 189 -3.75 -0.60 -11.36
C GLU A 189 -4.19 -1.67 -10.36
N GLY A 190 -3.43 -2.76 -10.23
CA GLY A 190 -3.71 -3.84 -9.28
C GLY A 190 -3.44 -3.48 -7.82
N ILE A 191 -2.53 -2.54 -7.54
CA ILE A 191 -2.16 -2.15 -6.16
C ILE A 191 -3.37 -1.60 -5.39
N PRO A 192 -4.12 -0.59 -5.89
CA PRO A 192 -5.36 -0.15 -5.26
C PRO A 192 -6.38 -1.29 -5.05
N ALA A 193 -6.46 -2.25 -5.98
CA ALA A 193 -7.38 -3.37 -5.86
C ALA A 193 -7.05 -4.27 -4.65
N LEU A 194 -5.77 -4.52 -4.37
CA LEU A 194 -5.35 -5.25 -3.16
C LEU A 194 -5.81 -4.54 -1.89
N LEU A 195 -5.74 -3.20 -1.87
CA LEU A 195 -6.20 -2.39 -0.75
C LEU A 195 -7.73 -2.49 -0.55
N HIS A 196 -8.50 -2.50 -1.63
CA HIS A 196 -9.95 -2.71 -1.57
C HIS A 196 -10.31 -4.11 -1.06
N VAL A 197 -9.62 -5.15 -1.52
CA VAL A 197 -9.81 -6.52 -1.00
C VAL A 197 -9.55 -6.56 0.50
N SER A 198 -8.48 -5.91 0.95
CA SER A 198 -8.16 -5.76 2.37
C SER A 198 -9.28 -5.08 3.16
N LEU A 199 -9.83 -3.98 2.66
CA LEU A 199 -10.96 -3.28 3.30
C LEU A 199 -12.20 -4.15 3.41
N ILE A 200 -12.54 -4.88 2.36
CA ILE A 200 -13.70 -5.79 2.35
C ILE A 200 -13.54 -6.89 3.40
N LEU A 201 -12.36 -7.52 3.45
CA LEU A 201 -12.05 -8.54 4.47
C LEU A 201 -12.16 -7.98 5.88
N PHE A 202 -11.67 -6.76 6.11
CA PHE A 202 -11.79 -6.09 7.39
C PHE A 202 -13.25 -5.80 7.79
N PHE A 203 -14.07 -5.28 6.88
CA PHE A 203 -15.49 -5.04 7.15
C PHE A 203 -16.25 -6.35 7.45
N ILE A 204 -15.94 -7.44 6.75
CA ILE A 204 -16.51 -8.76 7.04
C ILE A 204 -16.14 -9.19 8.46
N GLY A 205 -14.87 -9.11 8.84
CA GLY A 205 -14.41 -9.43 10.20
C GLY A 205 -15.06 -8.53 11.26
N LEU A 206 -15.18 -7.23 10.97
CA LEU A 206 -15.81 -6.24 11.85
C LEU A 206 -17.29 -6.55 12.09
N LEU A 207 -18.05 -6.88 11.05
CA LEU A 207 -19.47 -7.23 11.18
C LEU A 207 -19.68 -8.51 12.00
N LEU A 208 -18.82 -9.52 11.82
CA LEU A 208 -18.84 -10.74 12.61
C LEU A 208 -18.54 -10.45 14.09
N PHE A 209 -17.51 -9.63 14.36
CA PHE A 209 -17.14 -9.21 15.71
C PHE A 209 -18.24 -8.40 16.40
N LEU A 210 -18.81 -7.39 15.72
CA LEU A 210 -19.90 -6.58 16.28
C LEU A 210 -21.15 -7.40 16.53
N ARG A 211 -21.46 -8.37 15.67
CA ARG A 211 -22.62 -9.25 15.86
C ARG A 211 -22.50 -10.08 17.14
N TYR A 212 -21.28 -10.43 17.55
CA TYR A 212 -21.03 -11.11 18.81
C TYR A 212 -21.29 -10.21 20.02
N ILE A 213 -20.84 -8.95 19.97
CA ILE A 213 -21.02 -8.00 21.08
C ILE A 213 -22.48 -7.53 21.19
N SER A 214 -23.05 -7.03 20.09
CA SER A 214 -24.46 -6.62 20.04
C SER A 214 -24.99 -6.55 18.61
N VAL A 215 -26.13 -7.22 18.39
CA VAL A 215 -26.81 -7.25 17.09
C VAL A 215 -27.26 -5.85 16.64
N THR A 216 -27.60 -4.97 17.59
CA THR A 216 -27.99 -3.58 17.32
C THR A 216 -26.84 -2.79 16.68
N LEU A 217 -25.64 -2.80 17.28
CA LEU A 217 -24.48 -2.10 16.71
C LEU A 217 -24.08 -2.68 15.35
N ALA A 218 -24.12 -4.01 15.22
CA ALA A 218 -23.84 -4.68 13.95
C ALA A 218 -24.79 -4.20 12.83
N THR A 219 -26.07 -4.02 13.14
CA THR A 219 -27.08 -3.54 12.17
C THR A 219 -26.79 -2.11 11.71
N PHE A 220 -26.48 -1.21 12.63
CA PHE A 220 -26.14 0.18 12.28
C PHE A 220 -24.89 0.26 11.41
N ILE A 221 -23.81 -0.46 11.77
CA ILE A 221 -22.58 -0.50 10.97
C ILE A 221 -22.79 -1.18 9.61
N LEU A 222 -23.62 -2.22 9.54
CA LEU A 222 -24.00 -2.85 8.28
C LEU A 222 -24.73 -1.87 7.36
N CYS A 223 -25.72 -1.14 7.85
CA CYS A 223 -26.45 -0.14 7.07
C CYS A 223 -25.50 0.95 6.57
N PHE A 224 -24.63 1.47 7.44
CA PHE A 224 -23.65 2.49 7.06
C PHE A 224 -22.68 1.98 5.99
N SER A 225 -22.13 0.78 6.18
CA SER A 225 -21.22 0.14 5.22
C SER A 225 -21.92 -0.18 3.90
N ALA A 226 -23.17 -0.63 3.93
CA ALA A 226 -23.96 -0.94 2.74
C ALA A 226 -24.28 0.31 1.91
N ILE A 227 -24.62 1.44 2.55
CA ILE A 227 -24.85 2.71 1.86
C ILE A 227 -23.54 3.19 1.20
N GLY A 228 -22.43 3.18 1.95
CA GLY A 228 -21.13 3.55 1.41
C GLY A 228 -20.68 2.64 0.26
N GLY A 229 -20.86 1.34 0.41
CA GLY A 229 -20.57 0.34 -0.61
C GLY A 229 -21.44 0.49 -1.86
N ALA A 230 -22.73 0.81 -1.70
CA ALA A 230 -23.63 1.08 -2.82
C ALA A 230 -23.19 2.34 -3.58
N ILE A 231 -22.83 3.42 -2.88
CA ILE A 231 -22.29 4.64 -3.50
C ILE A 231 -20.99 4.32 -4.24
N TYR A 232 -20.07 3.57 -3.62
CA TYR A 232 -18.81 3.18 -4.23
C TYR A 232 -19.01 2.34 -5.49
N MET A 233 -19.89 1.33 -5.44
CA MET A 233 -20.24 0.50 -6.60
C MET A 233 -20.89 1.33 -7.71
N LEU A 234 -21.77 2.28 -7.36
CA LEU A 234 -22.41 3.17 -8.31
C LEU A 234 -21.37 4.08 -8.99
N LEU A 235 -20.44 4.67 -8.23
CA LEU A 235 -19.36 5.50 -8.76
C LEU A 235 -18.37 4.71 -9.62
N THR A 236 -18.12 3.44 -9.28
CA THR A 236 -17.21 2.57 -10.02
C THR A 236 -17.83 2.04 -11.32
N THR A 237 -19.15 1.81 -11.34
CA THR A 237 -19.89 1.30 -12.50
C THR A 237 -20.51 2.39 -13.38
N ALA A 238 -20.69 3.61 -12.86
CA ALA A 238 -21.17 4.77 -13.61
C ALA A 238 -20.39 5.05 -14.92
N PRO A 239 -19.05 4.93 -14.97
CA PRO A 239 -18.28 5.10 -16.20
C PRO A 239 -18.58 4.04 -17.27
N LEU A 240 -19.00 2.85 -16.86
CA LEU A 240 -19.34 1.74 -17.77
C LEU A 240 -20.74 1.90 -18.40
N VAL A 241 -21.63 2.64 -17.74
CA VAL A 241 -23.02 2.83 -18.19
C VAL A 241 -23.20 4.13 -18.98
N PHE A 242 -22.41 5.16 -18.69
CA PHE A 242 -22.48 6.47 -19.38
C PHE A 242 -21.11 6.88 -19.97
N PRO A 243 -20.92 6.79 -21.30
CA PRO A 243 -19.67 7.18 -21.98
C PRO A 243 -19.24 8.65 -21.83
N GLY A 244 -20.09 9.49 -21.22
CA GLY A 244 -19.85 10.94 -21.01
C GLY A 244 -19.55 11.34 -19.57
N CYS A 245 -19.35 10.40 -18.64
CA CYS A 245 -19.11 10.71 -17.23
C CYS A 245 -17.64 11.11 -16.98
N PRO A 246 -17.35 12.19 -16.23
CA PRO A 246 -15.98 12.67 -15.97
C PRO A 246 -15.14 11.74 -15.07
N TYR A 247 -15.75 10.69 -14.52
CA TYR A 247 -15.05 9.66 -13.74
C TYR A 247 -14.38 8.66 -14.69
N LYS A 248 -13.18 8.98 -15.19
CA LYS A 248 -12.40 8.01 -15.96
C LYS A 248 -11.74 7.02 -15.01
N THR A 249 -12.28 5.81 -14.94
CA THR A 249 -11.55 4.64 -14.42
C THR A 249 -10.68 4.06 -15.55
N PRO A 250 -9.51 3.49 -15.23
CA PRO A 250 -8.54 3.01 -16.23
C PRO A 250 -9.01 1.81 -17.08
N LEU A 251 -10.25 1.33 -16.90
CA LEU A 251 -10.84 0.23 -17.64
C LEU A 251 -11.70 0.67 -18.85
N SER A 252 -11.71 1.96 -19.20
CA SER A 252 -12.35 2.51 -20.41
C SER A 252 -11.39 3.25 -21.32
#